data_AF-A0A9Q9AXK9-F1
#
_entry.id   AF-A0A9Q9AXK9-F1
#
_cell.length_a   1.000
_cell.length_b   1.000
_cell.length_c   1.000
_cell.angle_alpha   90.00
_cell.angle_beta   90.00
_cell.angle_gamma   90.00
#
_symmetry.space_group_name_H-M   'P 1'
#
loop_
_entity.id
_entity.type
_entity.pdbx_description
1 polymer ?
#
loop_
_entity_poly.entity_id
_entity_poly.type
_entity_poly.pdbx_seq_one_letter_code
_entity_poly.pdbx_strand_id
1 'polypeptide(L)'
;MPEAKTQACGQLGQASSLEAPWADGCLYADDKLIRVLSPDQVMGTNPATFSGYFDDHIRRFLSRYAAMPLIVQLGDIQKLCTGNPDDYSLSCEGSSAIHFQPTAGEVFTCTGPFLQGDTAVMHRICAAMNRGTLLQAGGEVQPSVSHSSYYTNDIHNVHSSAVHGAQQGGLGYAFSKDDIEPSIDDAVSGLICTESDDVEELKIFVGGRA
;
A
#
# COMPACT_ATOMS: atom_id res chain seq x y z
N MET A 1 22.20 -7.96 13.99
CA MET A 1 20.94 -7.87 13.25
C MET A 1 21.30 -7.88 11.78
N PRO A 2 20.64 -8.68 10.92
CA PRO A 2 20.85 -8.60 9.48
C PRO A 2 20.65 -7.16 9.00
N GLU A 3 21.41 -6.73 7.98
CA GLU A 3 21.18 -5.44 7.31
C GLU A 3 19.75 -5.43 6.77
N ALA A 4 18.98 -4.34 6.99
CA ALA A 4 17.55 -4.27 6.67
C ALA A 4 17.25 -4.66 5.20
N LYS A 5 18.12 -4.26 4.26
CA LYS A 5 18.01 -4.65 2.85
C LYS A 5 18.06 -6.17 2.65
N THR A 6 18.96 -6.86 3.35
CA THR A 6 19.09 -8.33 3.28
C THR A 6 17.86 -9.02 3.83
N GLN A 7 17.29 -8.50 4.92
CA GLN A 7 16.05 -9.02 5.48
C GLN A 7 14.87 -8.83 4.52
N ALA A 8 14.69 -7.61 3.98
CA ALA A 8 13.65 -7.32 3.01
C ALA A 8 13.78 -8.20 1.76
N CYS A 9 14.98 -8.33 1.19
CA CYS A 9 15.22 -9.22 0.04
C CYS A 9 14.97 -10.70 0.35
N GLY A 10 15.27 -11.15 1.57
CA GLY A 10 14.92 -12.50 2.01
C GLY A 10 13.41 -12.73 1.98
N GLN A 11 12.62 -11.76 2.44
CA GLN A 11 11.15 -11.82 2.43
C GLN A 11 10.58 -11.75 1.00
N LEU A 12 11.13 -10.87 0.14
CA LEU A 12 10.76 -10.82 -1.27
C LEU A 12 11.05 -12.15 -1.98
N GLY A 13 12.21 -12.75 -1.72
CA GLY A 13 12.56 -14.06 -2.26
C GLY A 13 11.59 -15.17 -1.86
N GLN A 14 11.10 -15.15 -0.61
CA GLN A 14 10.10 -16.12 -0.13
C GLN A 14 8.73 -15.95 -0.77
N ALA A 15 8.34 -14.71 -1.09
CA ALA A 15 7.06 -14.40 -1.70
C ALA A 15 7.07 -14.43 -3.24
N SER A 16 8.26 -14.54 -3.86
CA SER A 16 8.43 -14.47 -5.31
C SER A 16 7.84 -15.69 -6.01
N SER A 17 7.13 -15.44 -7.11
CA SER A 17 6.57 -16.45 -7.99
C SER A 17 6.84 -16.11 -9.46
N LEU A 18 6.43 -16.98 -10.38
CA LEU A 18 6.53 -16.71 -11.82
C LEU A 18 5.61 -15.57 -12.26
N GLU A 19 4.46 -15.41 -11.61
CA GLU A 19 3.44 -14.40 -11.90
C GLU A 19 3.73 -13.06 -11.18
N ALA A 20 4.43 -13.13 -10.04
CA ALA A 20 4.83 -11.97 -9.25
C ALA A 20 6.29 -12.13 -8.80
N PRO A 21 7.26 -11.75 -9.64
CA PRO A 21 8.69 -11.97 -9.38
C PRO A 21 9.25 -10.91 -8.42
N TRP A 22 8.79 -10.89 -7.17
CA TRP A 22 9.22 -9.93 -6.15
C TRP A 22 10.73 -9.89 -5.92
N ALA A 23 11.42 -11.02 -6.11
CA ALA A 23 12.87 -11.11 -6.00
C ALA A 23 13.62 -10.25 -7.03
N ASP A 24 13.00 -9.88 -8.16
CA ASP A 24 13.61 -9.02 -9.18
C ASP A 24 13.85 -7.58 -8.65
N GLY A 25 13.21 -7.22 -7.53
CA GLY A 25 13.49 -5.97 -6.82
C GLY A 25 14.84 -5.95 -6.10
N CYS A 26 15.52 -7.09 -5.94
CA CYS A 26 16.81 -7.16 -5.27
C CYS A 26 17.96 -6.87 -6.23
N LEU A 27 18.51 -5.65 -6.15
CA LEU A 27 19.58 -5.19 -7.03
C LEU A 27 20.96 -5.46 -6.44
N TYR A 28 21.79 -6.19 -7.19
CA TYR A 28 23.16 -6.55 -6.80
C TYR A 28 24.21 -5.84 -7.66
N ALA A 29 25.35 -5.53 -7.06
CA ALA A 29 26.58 -5.14 -7.75
C ALA A 29 27.75 -5.90 -7.11
N ASP A 30 28.58 -6.57 -7.92
CA ASP A 30 29.68 -7.42 -7.47
C ASP A 30 29.27 -8.39 -6.34
N ASP A 31 28.16 -9.12 -6.56
CA ASP A 31 27.53 -10.06 -5.62
C ASP A 31 27.06 -9.46 -4.28
N LYS A 32 27.12 -8.13 -4.14
CA LYS A 32 26.62 -7.41 -2.96
C LYS A 32 25.26 -6.80 -3.24
N LEU A 33 24.30 -7.04 -2.34
CA LEU A 33 23.00 -6.37 -2.37
C LEU A 33 23.19 -4.86 -2.12
N ILE A 34 22.86 -4.04 -3.12
CA ILE A 34 23.02 -2.59 -3.04
C ILE A 34 21.70 -1.85 -2.79
N ARG A 35 20.58 -2.37 -3.31
CA ARG A 35 19.27 -1.73 -3.22
C ARG A 35 18.13 -2.74 -3.27
N VAL A 36 17.03 -2.42 -2.60
CA VAL A 36 15.72 -3.04 -2.81
C VAL A 36 14.89 -2.01 -3.58
N LEU A 37 14.43 -2.38 -4.77
CA LEU A 37 13.67 -1.53 -5.68
C LEU A 37 12.18 -1.59 -5.33
N SER A 38 11.49 -0.45 -5.41
CA SER A 38 10.03 -0.43 -5.32
C SER A 38 9.41 -1.13 -6.54
N PRO A 39 8.13 -1.56 -6.47
CA PRO A 39 7.49 -2.25 -7.59
C PRO A 39 7.51 -1.43 -8.88
N ASP A 40 7.29 -0.11 -8.80
CA ASP A 40 7.38 0.82 -9.93
C ASP A 40 8.76 0.82 -10.59
N GLN A 41 9.82 0.77 -9.79
CA GLN A 41 11.19 0.70 -10.32
C GLN A 41 11.47 -0.63 -11.02
N VAL A 42 10.90 -1.74 -10.53
CA VAL A 42 10.97 -3.05 -11.20
C VAL A 42 10.18 -3.03 -12.51
N MET A 43 8.97 -2.46 -12.52
CA MET A 43 8.18 -2.33 -13.75
C MET A 43 8.82 -1.38 -14.76
N GLY A 44 9.63 -0.41 -14.32
CA GLY A 44 10.41 0.46 -15.19
C GLY A 44 11.41 -0.30 -16.10
N THR A 45 11.85 -1.50 -15.70
CA THR A 45 12.73 -2.34 -16.53
C THR A 45 11.95 -3.42 -17.29
N ASN A 46 10.88 -3.96 -16.68
CA ASN A 46 9.97 -4.90 -17.31
C ASN A 46 8.50 -4.50 -17.02
N PRO A 47 7.85 -3.75 -17.93
CA PRO A 47 6.50 -3.23 -17.70
C PRO A 47 5.40 -4.28 -17.52
N ALA A 48 5.64 -5.52 -17.95
CA ALA A 48 4.71 -6.62 -17.77
C ALA A 48 4.80 -7.29 -16.39
N THR A 49 5.79 -6.92 -15.57
CA THR A 49 5.94 -7.45 -14.22
C THR A 49 4.72 -7.10 -13.36
N PHE A 50 4.20 -8.09 -12.62
CA PHE A 50 2.95 -8.02 -11.85
C PHE A 50 1.66 -7.83 -12.68
N SER A 51 1.69 -8.07 -14.00
CA SER A 51 0.46 -8.07 -14.81
C SER A 51 -0.57 -9.03 -14.22
N GLY A 52 -1.78 -8.52 -13.99
CA GLY A 52 -2.88 -9.28 -13.41
C GLY A 52 -2.84 -9.48 -11.89
N TYR A 53 -1.80 -8.99 -11.19
CA TYR A 53 -1.58 -9.29 -9.76
C TYR A 53 -2.77 -8.89 -8.86
N PHE A 54 -3.47 -7.80 -9.18
CA PHE A 54 -4.64 -7.34 -8.42
C PHE A 54 -5.99 -7.65 -9.08
N ASP A 55 -6.04 -8.26 -10.27
CA ASP A 55 -7.27 -8.32 -11.10
C ASP A 55 -8.41 -9.05 -10.38
N ASP A 56 -8.15 -10.23 -9.82
CA ASP A 56 -9.15 -10.97 -9.05
C ASP A 56 -9.54 -10.23 -7.76
N HIS A 57 -8.56 -9.59 -7.11
CA HIS A 57 -8.79 -8.81 -5.90
C HIS A 57 -9.70 -7.62 -6.16
N ILE A 58 -9.49 -6.89 -7.26
CA ILE A 58 -10.32 -5.76 -7.70
C ILE A 58 -11.75 -6.22 -8.01
N ARG A 59 -11.90 -7.33 -8.74
CA ARG A 59 -13.22 -7.90 -9.04
C ARG A 59 -13.98 -8.29 -7.76
N ARG A 60 -13.28 -8.90 -6.79
CA ARG A 60 -13.84 -9.26 -5.48
C ARG A 60 -14.16 -8.04 -4.63
N PHE A 61 -13.33 -7.01 -4.66
CA PHE A 61 -13.58 -5.70 -4.05
C PHE A 61 -14.89 -5.12 -4.58
N LEU A 62 -15.03 -4.96 -5.90
CA LEU A 62 -16.25 -4.41 -6.50
C LEU A 62 -17.48 -5.26 -6.19
N SER A 63 -17.37 -6.59 -6.23
CA SER A 63 -18.47 -7.50 -5.90
C SER A 63 -18.88 -7.41 -4.42
N ARG A 64 -17.93 -7.35 -3.48
CA ARG A 64 -18.20 -7.22 -2.04
C ARG A 64 -18.98 -5.93 -1.77
N TYR A 65 -18.53 -4.83 -2.35
CA TYR A 65 -19.09 -3.50 -2.09
C TYR A 65 -20.25 -3.12 -3.02
N ALA A 66 -20.67 -4.01 -3.94
CA ALA A 66 -21.96 -3.94 -4.59
C ALA A 66 -23.10 -4.34 -3.63
N ALA A 67 -22.86 -5.32 -2.76
CA ALA A 67 -23.86 -5.85 -1.83
C ALA A 67 -23.94 -5.08 -0.50
N MET A 68 -22.84 -4.45 -0.10
CA MET A 68 -22.72 -3.72 1.16
C MET A 68 -21.75 -2.56 0.93
N PRO A 69 -22.20 -1.28 0.91
CA PRO A 69 -21.33 -0.17 0.58
C PRO A 69 -20.09 -0.08 1.49
N LEU A 70 -18.95 0.27 0.89
CA LEU A 70 -17.73 0.64 1.62
C LEU A 70 -17.95 1.99 2.29
N ILE A 71 -17.52 2.13 3.55
CA ILE A 71 -17.51 3.41 4.27
C ILE A 71 -16.09 3.96 4.24
N VAL A 72 -15.90 5.15 3.69
CA VAL A 72 -14.60 5.84 3.69
C VAL A 72 -14.65 7.03 4.66
N GLN A 73 -13.79 7.01 5.67
CA GLN A 73 -13.73 8.02 6.74
C GLN A 73 -12.72 9.12 6.41
N LEU A 74 -13.19 10.37 6.36
CA LEU A 74 -12.44 11.60 6.13
C LEU A 74 -12.50 12.47 7.39
N GLY A 75 -11.88 12.03 8.48
CA GLY A 75 -12.08 12.65 9.80
C GLY A 75 -13.53 12.45 10.25
N ASP A 76 -14.23 13.54 10.56
CA ASP A 76 -15.65 13.48 11.00
C ASP A 76 -16.65 13.23 9.86
N ILE A 77 -16.18 13.20 8.61
CA ILE A 77 -17.03 12.97 7.43
C ILE A 77 -16.92 11.51 7.00
N GLN A 78 -18.05 10.88 6.68
CA GLN A 78 -18.10 9.56 6.07
C GLN A 78 -18.66 9.66 4.65
N LYS A 79 -18.12 8.85 3.75
CA LYS A 79 -18.62 8.71 2.38
C LYS A 79 -18.85 7.25 2.04
N LEU A 80 -20.00 6.96 1.47
CA LEU A 80 -20.33 5.63 0.97
C LEU A 80 -19.82 5.43 -0.45
N CYS A 81 -19.20 4.29 -0.69
CA CYS A 81 -18.76 3.84 -2.01
C CYS A 81 -19.40 2.49 -2.36
N THR A 82 -20.01 2.40 -3.54
CA THR A 82 -20.63 1.17 -4.06
C THR A 82 -19.89 0.75 -5.33
N GLY A 83 -19.51 -0.52 -5.40
CA GLY A 83 -18.86 -1.11 -6.58
C GLY A 83 -19.86 -1.79 -7.51
N ASN A 84 -19.46 -2.00 -8.76
CA ASN A 84 -20.14 -2.86 -9.72
C ASN A 84 -19.11 -3.71 -10.47
N PRO A 85 -19.09 -5.04 -10.28
CA PRO A 85 -18.13 -5.91 -10.95
C PRO A 85 -18.44 -6.15 -12.43
N ASP A 86 -19.65 -5.87 -12.91
CA ASP A 86 -20.06 -6.18 -14.29
C ASP A 86 -19.51 -5.16 -15.31
N ASP A 87 -19.43 -3.89 -14.93
CA ASP A 87 -18.89 -2.79 -15.74
C ASP A 87 -17.61 -2.17 -15.17
N TYR A 88 -17.08 -2.78 -14.11
CA TYR A 88 -15.95 -2.28 -13.33
C TYR A 88 -16.14 -0.83 -12.90
N SER A 89 -17.31 -0.44 -12.40
CA SER A 89 -17.52 0.92 -11.90
C SER A 89 -17.45 1.02 -10.37
N LEU A 90 -16.97 2.17 -9.89
CA LEU A 90 -16.98 2.55 -8.48
C LEU A 90 -17.66 3.91 -8.33
N SER A 91 -18.70 3.99 -7.53
CA SER A 91 -19.46 5.21 -7.26
C SER A 91 -19.32 5.60 -5.80
N CYS A 92 -18.79 6.79 -5.52
CA CYS A 92 -18.63 7.31 -4.16
C CYS A 92 -19.40 8.62 -3.99
N GLU A 93 -20.01 8.80 -2.81
CA GLU A 93 -20.81 9.99 -2.50
C GLU A 93 -20.07 11.31 -2.76
N GLY A 94 -20.75 12.22 -3.45
CA GLY A 94 -20.20 13.52 -3.84
C GLY A 94 -19.28 13.48 -5.06
N SER A 95 -19.22 12.37 -5.80
CA SER A 95 -18.48 12.25 -7.06
C SER A 95 -19.26 11.45 -8.10
N SER A 96 -18.93 11.63 -9.38
CA SER A 96 -19.47 10.76 -10.44
C SER A 96 -18.82 9.38 -10.37
N ALA A 97 -19.56 8.34 -10.76
CA ALA A 97 -18.99 7.01 -10.89
C ALA A 97 -17.82 7.01 -11.88
N ILE A 98 -16.76 6.27 -11.54
CA ILE A 98 -15.58 6.09 -12.38
C ILE A 98 -15.47 4.64 -12.82
N HIS A 99 -14.82 4.40 -13.96
CA HIS A 99 -14.32 3.08 -14.27
C HIS A 99 -13.10 2.77 -13.38
N PHE A 100 -13.17 1.68 -12.64
CA PHE A 100 -12.26 1.27 -11.59
C PHE A 100 -11.69 -0.11 -11.88
N GLN A 101 -10.67 -0.12 -12.73
CA GLN A 101 -9.87 -1.29 -13.06
C GLN A 101 -8.38 -0.89 -13.11
N PRO A 102 -7.79 -0.48 -11.97
CA PRO A 102 -6.39 -0.08 -11.95
C PRO A 102 -5.48 -1.28 -12.26
N THR A 103 -4.44 -1.03 -13.02
CA THR A 103 -3.31 -1.95 -13.19
C THR A 103 -2.56 -2.12 -11.86
N ALA A 104 -1.72 -3.17 -11.76
CA ALA A 104 -0.89 -3.36 -10.59
C ALA A 104 0.03 -2.16 -10.31
N GLY A 105 0.58 -1.56 -11.35
CA GLY A 105 1.38 -0.33 -11.20
C GLY A 105 0.58 0.82 -10.63
N GLU A 106 -0.65 1.04 -11.12
CA GLU A 106 -1.52 2.10 -10.59
C GLU A 106 -1.92 1.86 -9.13
N VAL A 107 -2.09 0.60 -8.70
CA VAL A 107 -2.27 0.27 -7.28
C VAL A 107 -1.02 0.60 -6.47
N PHE A 108 0.16 0.14 -6.90
CA PHE A 108 1.41 0.38 -6.16
C PHE A 108 1.77 1.88 -6.03
N THR A 109 1.40 2.69 -7.02
CA THR A 109 1.74 4.12 -7.06
C THR A 109 0.57 5.05 -6.73
N CYS A 110 -0.62 4.51 -6.45
CA CYS A 110 -1.86 5.28 -6.28
C CYS A 110 -2.14 6.27 -7.41
N THR A 111 -1.99 5.83 -8.65
CA THR A 111 -2.22 6.62 -9.87
C THR A 111 -3.47 6.13 -10.63
N GLY A 112 -3.69 6.59 -11.86
CA GLY A 112 -4.80 6.07 -12.68
C GLY A 112 -6.17 6.38 -12.07
N PRO A 113 -7.05 5.38 -11.89
CA PRO A 113 -8.36 5.56 -11.24
C PRO A 113 -8.28 6.21 -9.86
N PHE A 114 -7.17 6.08 -9.13
CA PHE A 114 -7.01 6.68 -7.80
C PHE A 114 -6.87 8.21 -7.81
N LEU A 115 -6.67 8.81 -8.98
CA LEU A 115 -6.59 10.26 -9.18
C LEU A 115 -7.87 10.86 -9.76
N GLN A 116 -8.95 10.07 -9.86
CA GLN A 116 -10.24 10.49 -10.41
C GLN A 116 -11.28 10.65 -9.30
N GLY A 117 -12.34 11.42 -9.58
CA GLY A 117 -13.41 11.65 -8.60
C GLY A 117 -12.91 12.39 -7.36
N ASP A 118 -13.35 11.95 -6.17
CA ASP A 118 -12.85 12.47 -4.90
C ASP A 118 -11.52 11.80 -4.52
N THR A 119 -10.41 12.51 -4.73
CA THR A 119 -9.07 11.98 -4.46
C THR A 119 -8.83 11.67 -2.97
N ALA A 120 -9.49 12.34 -2.04
CA ALA A 120 -9.33 12.05 -0.60
C ALA A 120 -9.94 10.68 -0.25
N VAL A 121 -11.03 10.31 -0.91
CA VAL A 121 -11.64 8.98 -0.85
C VAL A 121 -10.74 7.96 -1.53
N MET A 122 -10.34 8.23 -2.78
CA MET A 122 -9.58 7.28 -3.59
C MET A 122 -8.22 6.95 -3.00
N HIS A 123 -7.53 7.90 -2.38
CA HIS A 123 -6.26 7.63 -1.70
C HIS A 123 -6.41 6.65 -0.53
N ARG A 124 -7.53 6.66 0.21
CA ARG A 124 -7.80 5.69 1.29
C ARG A 124 -8.05 4.30 0.75
N ILE A 125 -8.76 4.21 -0.37
CA ILE A 125 -8.96 2.94 -1.09
C ILE A 125 -7.61 2.42 -1.60
N CYS A 126 -6.74 3.28 -2.14
CA CYS A 126 -5.41 2.88 -2.58
C CYS A 126 -4.54 2.35 -1.42
N ALA A 127 -4.53 3.04 -0.28
CA ALA A 127 -3.79 2.60 0.91
C ALA A 127 -4.29 1.23 1.39
N ALA A 128 -5.61 1.04 1.41
CA ALA A 128 -6.24 -0.22 1.77
C ALA A 128 -5.93 -1.36 0.78
N MET A 129 -5.84 -1.06 -0.53
CA MET A 129 -5.39 -2.03 -1.55
C MET A 129 -3.92 -2.42 -1.37
N ASN A 130 -3.03 -1.46 -1.16
CA ASN A 130 -1.62 -1.74 -0.88
C ASN A 130 -1.45 -2.63 0.37
N ARG A 131 -2.26 -2.40 1.40
CA ARG A 131 -2.21 -3.14 2.66
C ARG A 131 -3.02 -4.45 2.65
N GLY A 132 -3.85 -4.69 1.64
CA GLY A 132 -4.69 -5.88 1.52
C GLY A 132 -5.88 -5.94 2.49
N THR A 133 -6.34 -4.79 2.99
CA THR A 133 -7.30 -4.71 4.12
C THR A 133 -8.77 -4.67 3.70
N LEU A 134 -9.09 -4.32 2.45
CA LEU A 134 -10.48 -4.14 1.98
C LEU A 134 -11.36 -5.39 2.17
N LEU A 135 -10.79 -6.58 1.99
CA LEU A 135 -11.58 -7.82 2.05
C LEU A 135 -11.47 -8.55 3.41
N GLN A 136 -10.90 -7.91 4.43
CA GLN A 136 -10.74 -8.45 5.77
C GLN A 136 -11.90 -8.04 6.69
N ALA A 137 -11.99 -8.64 7.88
CA ALA A 137 -12.94 -8.22 8.90
C ALA A 137 -12.62 -6.78 9.37
N GLY A 138 -13.61 -5.90 9.38
CA GLY A 138 -13.44 -4.46 9.62
C GLY A 138 -13.02 -3.68 8.37
N GLY A 139 -12.66 -4.36 7.28
CA GLY A 139 -12.24 -3.73 6.02
C GLY A 139 -13.33 -2.92 5.32
N GLU A 140 -14.58 -3.07 5.72
CA GLU A 140 -15.72 -2.28 5.22
C GLU A 140 -15.70 -0.80 5.65
N VAL A 141 -14.83 -0.43 6.60
CA VAL A 141 -14.56 0.96 6.97
C VAL A 141 -13.10 1.27 6.68
N GLN A 142 -12.81 2.33 5.94
CA GLN A 142 -11.44 2.68 5.54
C GLN A 142 -11.07 4.15 5.83
N PRO A 143 -9.94 4.40 6.50
CA PRO A 143 -9.13 3.43 7.26
C PRO A 143 -9.87 3.02 8.56
N SER A 144 -9.66 1.80 9.06
CA SER A 144 -10.20 1.39 10.38
C SER A 144 -9.43 0.25 11.06
N VAL A 145 -8.87 -0.68 10.29
CA VAL A 145 -8.14 -1.83 10.86
C VAL A 145 -6.76 -1.42 11.34
N SER A 146 -6.33 -2.03 12.45
CA SER A 146 -5.02 -1.76 13.03
C SER A 146 -3.87 -2.18 12.10
N HIS A 147 -2.71 -1.54 12.25
CA HIS A 147 -1.49 -1.89 11.51
C HIS A 147 -1.09 -3.38 11.64
N SER A 148 -1.50 -4.05 12.72
CA SER A 148 -1.35 -5.51 12.91
C SER A 148 -2.10 -6.37 11.87
N SER A 149 -3.10 -5.81 11.19
CA SER A 149 -3.87 -6.49 10.15
C SER A 149 -3.31 -6.28 8.74
N TYR A 150 -2.37 -5.33 8.57
CA TYR A 150 -1.78 -5.03 7.27
C TYR A 150 -0.99 -6.23 6.75
N TYR A 151 -1.08 -6.48 5.43
CA TYR A 151 -0.32 -7.51 4.72
C TYR A 151 -0.58 -8.95 5.19
N THR A 152 -1.73 -9.21 5.83
CA THR A 152 -2.12 -10.56 6.30
C THR A 152 -3.01 -11.32 5.30
N ASN A 153 -3.44 -10.67 4.22
CA ASN A 153 -4.18 -11.29 3.11
C ASN A 153 -3.22 -11.72 1.99
N ASP A 154 -3.62 -12.66 1.14
CA ASP A 154 -2.76 -13.23 0.09
C ASP A 154 -2.35 -12.21 -0.98
N ILE A 155 -3.21 -11.22 -1.28
CA ILE A 155 -2.93 -10.16 -2.25
C ILE A 155 -2.74 -8.83 -1.52
N HIS A 156 -1.51 -8.30 -1.61
CA HIS A 156 -1.10 -7.02 -1.02
C HIS A 156 0.22 -6.54 -1.66
N ASN A 157 0.68 -5.35 -1.32
CA ASN A 157 2.01 -4.87 -1.72
C ASN A 157 3.11 -5.56 -0.90
N VAL A 158 3.64 -6.67 -1.42
CA VAL A 158 4.67 -7.48 -0.76
C VAL A 158 5.96 -6.69 -0.55
N HIS A 159 6.32 -5.77 -1.46
CA HIS A 159 7.43 -4.85 -1.22
C HIS A 159 7.21 -4.02 0.05
N SER A 160 6.02 -3.47 0.22
CA SER A 160 5.67 -2.69 1.41
C SER A 160 5.77 -3.53 2.69
N SER A 161 5.17 -4.72 2.67
CA SER A 161 5.28 -5.72 3.74
C SER A 161 6.75 -6.00 4.10
N ALA A 162 7.60 -6.21 3.09
CA ALA A 162 9.01 -6.52 3.29
C ALA A 162 9.82 -5.36 3.86
N VAL A 163 9.52 -4.13 3.44
CA VAL A 163 10.16 -2.92 3.96
C VAL A 163 9.80 -2.73 5.43
N HIS A 164 8.52 -2.70 5.78
CA HIS A 164 8.11 -2.56 7.19
C HIS A 164 8.65 -3.70 8.05
N GLY A 165 8.56 -4.95 7.57
CA GLY A 165 9.06 -6.13 8.29
C GLY A 165 10.57 -6.14 8.53
N ALA A 166 11.35 -5.35 7.80
CA ALA A 166 12.79 -5.20 7.97
C ALA A 166 13.20 -3.96 8.77
N GLN A 167 12.31 -2.98 8.96
CA GLN A 167 12.60 -1.77 9.74
C GLN A 167 12.42 -2.01 11.24
N GLN A 168 13.29 -1.39 12.03
CA GLN A 168 13.11 -1.40 13.48
C GLN A 168 11.82 -0.66 13.84
N GLY A 169 10.91 -1.32 14.55
CA GLY A 169 9.60 -0.76 14.91
C GLY A 169 8.57 -0.78 13.78
N GLY A 170 8.89 -1.35 12.62
CA GLY A 170 7.94 -1.43 11.50
C GLY A 170 7.68 -0.11 10.79
N LEU A 171 8.46 0.94 11.09
CA LEU A 171 8.24 2.29 10.58
C LEU A 171 9.04 2.55 9.30
N GLY A 172 8.42 3.19 8.32
CA GLY A 172 9.04 3.63 7.07
C GLY A 172 7.99 3.93 6.00
N TYR A 173 8.35 4.77 5.03
CA TYR A 173 7.45 5.16 3.96
C TYR A 173 7.64 4.24 2.74
N ALA A 174 6.77 3.25 2.57
CA ALA A 174 6.98 2.18 1.59
C ALA A 174 6.13 2.29 0.32
N PHE A 175 5.09 3.15 0.31
CA PHE A 175 4.30 3.53 -0.87
C PHE A 175 3.68 4.93 -0.70
N SER A 176 3.16 5.54 -1.77
CA SER A 176 2.81 6.97 -1.83
C SER A 176 1.70 7.48 -0.89
N LYS A 177 1.03 6.60 -0.15
CA LYS A 177 -0.10 6.90 0.75
C LYS A 177 0.00 6.09 2.06
N ASP A 178 1.23 5.83 2.48
CA ASP A 178 1.51 5.03 3.68
C ASP A 178 1.25 5.78 4.99
N ASP A 179 0.94 7.06 4.90
CA ASP A 179 0.52 7.99 5.96
C ASP A 179 -1.02 8.01 6.18
N ILE A 180 -1.77 7.15 5.49
CA ILE A 180 -3.21 7.00 5.73
C ILE A 180 -3.43 5.91 6.77
N GLU A 181 -3.57 6.28 8.03
CA GLU A 181 -3.86 5.36 9.14
C GLU A 181 -5.19 5.69 9.82
N PRO A 182 -5.80 4.73 10.55
CA PRO A 182 -7.00 5.01 11.34
C PRO A 182 -6.69 5.88 12.58
N SER A 183 -5.47 5.84 13.09
CA SER A 183 -5.05 6.59 14.28
C SER A 183 -3.53 6.80 14.30
N ILE A 184 -3.05 7.68 15.17
CA ILE A 184 -1.60 7.89 15.37
C ILE A 184 -0.89 6.64 15.92
N ASP A 185 -1.60 5.79 16.67
CA ASP A 185 -1.05 4.53 17.20
C ASP A 185 -0.85 3.48 16.09
N ASP A 186 -1.51 3.66 14.95
CA ASP A 186 -1.38 2.80 13.76
C ASP A 186 -0.47 3.40 12.67
N ALA A 187 0.20 4.52 12.97
CA ALA A 187 1.08 5.19 12.02
C ALA A 187 2.33 4.37 11.74
N VAL A 188 2.53 4.03 10.46
CA VAL A 188 3.68 3.23 10.00
C VAL A 188 4.59 3.97 9.03
N SER A 189 4.19 5.14 8.55
CA SER A 189 4.92 5.95 7.56
C SER A 189 6.31 6.45 8.02
N GLY A 190 6.58 6.39 9.33
CA GLY A 190 7.84 6.85 9.93
C GLY A 190 7.98 8.37 10.00
N LEU A 191 6.87 9.11 9.86
CA LEU A 191 6.84 10.56 10.07
C LEU A 191 7.18 10.89 11.54
N ILE A 192 8.12 11.81 11.73
CA ILE A 192 8.40 12.44 13.02
C ILE A 192 7.92 13.89 12.91
N CYS A 193 6.94 14.25 13.73
CA CYS A 193 6.40 15.60 13.83
C CYS A 193 6.26 16.01 15.29
N THR A 194 6.26 17.32 15.55
CA THR A 194 6.07 17.91 16.87
C THR A 194 5.34 19.22 16.73
N GLU A 195 4.42 19.50 17.63
CA GLU A 195 3.72 20.79 17.75
C GLU A 195 4.52 21.79 18.60
N SER A 196 5.67 21.37 19.14
CA SER A 196 6.56 22.23 19.91
C SER A 196 7.30 23.19 18.99
N ASP A 197 7.25 24.49 19.29
CA ASP A 197 8.09 25.49 18.64
C ASP A 197 9.57 25.41 19.10
N ASP A 198 9.85 24.64 20.17
CA ASP A 198 11.17 24.50 20.78
C ASP A 198 11.93 23.26 20.24
N VAL A 199 12.00 23.09 18.93
CA VAL A 199 12.81 22.02 18.31
C VAL A 199 14.29 22.36 18.38
N GLU A 200 15.03 21.63 19.21
CA GLU A 200 16.47 21.87 19.38
C GLU A 200 17.35 21.14 18.35
N GLU A 201 16.99 19.91 17.95
CA GLU A 201 17.87 19.06 17.15
C GLU A 201 17.13 17.99 16.33
N LEU A 202 17.55 17.78 15.07
CA LEU A 202 17.20 16.63 14.25
C LEU A 202 18.48 15.86 13.87
N LYS A 203 18.58 14.59 14.28
CA LYS A 203 19.72 13.71 13.94
C LYS A 203 19.34 12.73 12.84
N ILE A 204 20.22 12.61 11.85
CA ILE A 204 20.10 11.64 10.76
C ILE A 204 21.30 10.70 10.82
N PHE A 205 21.04 9.40 10.97
CA PHE A 205 22.06 8.36 10.98
C PHE A 205 22.08 7.62 9.64
N VAL A 206 23.25 7.44 9.06
CA VAL A 206 23.43 6.67 7.81
C VAL A 206 24.06 5.31 8.14
N GLY A 207 23.41 4.22 7.72
CA GLY A 207 23.92 2.85 7.89
C GLY A 207 23.64 2.18 9.25
N GLY A 208 23.00 2.88 10.19
CA GLY A 208 22.87 2.48 11.61
C GLY A 208 24.21 2.64 12.33
N ARG A 209 24.35 3.02 13.61
CA ARG A 209 23.48 3.17 14.78
C ARG A 209 23.60 4.60 15.33
N ALA A 210 22.64 5.01 16.15
CA ALA A 210 22.85 5.94 17.27
C ALA A 210 23.42 5.18 18.48
#